data_AF-A0A920LEF2-F1
#
_entry.id   AF-A0A920LEF2-F1
#
_cell.length_a   1.000
_cell.length_b   1.000
_cell.length_c   1.000
_cell.angle_alpha   90.00
_cell.angle_beta   90.00
_cell.angle_gamma   90.00
#
_symmetry.space_group_name_H-M   'P 1'
#
loop_
_entity.id
_entity.type
_entity.pdbx_description
1 polymer ?
#
loop_
_entity_poly.entity_id
_entity_poly.type
_entity_poly.pdbx_seq_one_letter_code
_entity_poly.pdbx_strand_id
1 'polypeptide(L)'
;MRIDLNKHNIKVSQINPGLVETNFSMVRFKNDQERSNSVYAGLNPLVGDDIAKVISYVINCPENVNISDITVLAKSQASSTVLNRK
;
A
#
# COMPACT_ATOMS: atom_id res chain seq x y z
N MET A 1 -3.73 3.16 19.36
CA MET A 1 -3.85 1.69 19.24
C MET A 1 -2.58 0.94 19.63
N ARG A 2 -1.42 1.14 18.97
CA ARG A 2 -0.17 0.42 19.34
C ARG A 2 0.15 0.49 20.85
N ILE A 3 0.14 1.71 21.40
CA ILE A 3 0.43 1.95 22.83
C ILE A 3 -0.63 1.29 23.71
N ASP A 4 -1.91 1.47 23.38
CA ASP A 4 -3.04 0.98 24.18
C ASP A 4 -3.09 -0.56 24.27
N LEU A 5 -2.66 -1.24 23.19
CA LEU A 5 -2.72 -2.70 23.05
C LEU A 5 -1.44 -3.42 23.47
N ASN A 6 -0.36 -2.70 23.78
CA ASN A 6 0.92 -3.28 24.21
C ASN A 6 0.74 -4.17 25.45
N LYS A 7 -0.03 -3.72 26.45
CA LYS A 7 -0.34 -4.49 27.66
C LYS A 7 -1.05 -5.83 27.40
N HIS A 8 -1.62 -6.01 26.21
CA HIS A 8 -2.28 -7.24 25.78
C HIS A 8 -1.40 -8.10 24.87
N ASN A 9 -0.15 -7.70 24.64
CA ASN A 9 0.78 -8.36 23.73
C ASN A 9 0.20 -8.54 22.30
N ILE A 10 -0.56 -7.56 21.83
CA ILE A 10 -1.15 -7.57 20.48
C ILE A 10 -0.24 -6.78 19.54
N LYS A 11 0.17 -7.43 18.44
CA LYS A 11 0.87 -6.76 17.33
C LYS A 11 -0.09 -5.82 16.60
N VAL A 12 0.39 -4.63 16.26
CA VAL A 12 -0.37 -3.66 15.49
C VAL A 12 0.56 -3.07 14.43
N SER A 13 0.16 -3.28 13.17
CA SER A 13 0.93 -2.92 11.97
C SER A 13 0.11 -2.03 11.05
N GLN A 14 0.74 -1.03 10.45
CA GLN A 14 0.16 -0.18 9.43
C GLN A 14 0.85 -0.43 8.09
N ILE A 15 0.07 -0.72 7.05
CA ILE A 15 0.54 -0.86 5.68
C ILE A 15 0.15 0.41 4.92
N ASN A 16 1.12 1.11 4.34
CA ASN A 16 0.93 2.37 3.63
C ASN A 16 1.34 2.24 2.15
N PRO A 17 0.45 1.73 1.27
CA PRO A 17 0.73 1.65 -0.15
C PRO A 17 0.73 3.02 -0.85
N GLY A 18 1.54 3.13 -1.90
CA GLY A 18 1.49 4.22 -2.87
C GLY A 18 0.46 3.99 -3.98
N LEU A 19 0.87 4.16 -5.23
CA LEU A 19 0.04 3.88 -6.40
C LEU A 19 -0.10 2.36 -6.59
N VAL A 20 -1.31 1.86 -6.30
CA VAL A 20 -1.70 0.48 -6.55
C VAL A 20 -2.85 0.47 -7.55
N GLU A 21 -2.70 -0.26 -8.65
CA GLU A 21 -3.73 -0.46 -9.65
C GLU A 21 -4.73 -1.51 -9.16
N THR A 22 -5.90 -1.02 -8.77
CA THR A 22 -7.04 -1.80 -8.29
C THR A 22 -8.33 -1.04 -8.66
N ASN A 23 -9.48 -1.50 -8.19
CA ASN A 23 -10.74 -0.77 -8.30
C ASN A 23 -10.77 0.55 -7.48
N PHE A 24 -9.71 0.88 -6.73
CA PHE A 24 -9.64 2.11 -5.95
C PHE A 24 -9.90 3.36 -6.78
N SER A 25 -9.20 3.53 -7.92
CA SER A 25 -9.36 4.72 -8.77
C SER A 25 -10.72 4.75 -9.47
N MET A 26 -11.26 3.60 -9.84
CA MET A 26 -12.62 3.49 -10.38
C MET A 26 -13.67 3.96 -9.36
N VAL A 27 -13.60 3.48 -8.11
CA VAL A 27 -14.51 3.93 -7.04
C VAL A 27 -14.31 5.41 -6.75
N ARG A 28 -13.06 5.88 -6.66
CA ARG A 28 -12.71 7.29 -6.42
C ARG A 28 -13.33 8.22 -7.46
N PHE A 29 -13.34 7.82 -8.73
CA PHE A 29 -13.87 8.60 -9.83
C PHE A 29 -15.26 8.17 -10.29
N LYS A 30 -16.04 7.47 -9.42
CA LYS A 30 -17.44 7.12 -9.69
C LYS A 30 -17.65 6.35 -11.00
N ASN A 31 -16.77 5.38 -11.26
CA ASN A 31 -16.72 4.54 -12.45
C ASN A 31 -16.31 5.27 -13.75
N ASP A 32 -15.71 6.46 -13.66
CA ASP A 32 -15.03 7.11 -14.78
C ASP A 32 -13.72 6.37 -15.12
N GLN A 33 -13.81 5.49 -16.12
CA GLN A 33 -12.71 4.63 -16.55
C GLN A 33 -11.53 5.40 -17.14
N GLU A 34 -11.80 6.44 -17.94
CA GLU A 34 -10.74 7.23 -18.59
C GLU A 34 -9.90 7.94 -17.53
N ARG A 35 -10.58 8.57 -16.56
CA ARG A 35 -9.91 9.25 -15.46
C ARG A 35 -9.17 8.27 -14.55
N SER A 36 -9.74 7.10 -14.27
CA SER A 36 -9.06 6.05 -13.52
C SER A 36 -7.76 5.60 -14.20
N ASN A 37 -7.81 5.32 -15.51
CA ASN A 37 -6.65 4.87 -16.29
C ASN A 37 -5.54 5.94 -16.34
N SER A 38 -5.93 7.22 -16.43
CA SER A 38 -4.97 8.33 -16.49
C SER A 38 -4.05 8.43 -15.26
N VAL A 39 -4.50 7.95 -14.09
CA VAL A 39 -3.69 7.95 -12.85
C VAL A 39 -2.40 7.17 -13.07
N TYR A 40 -2.52 6.00 -13.71
CA TYR A 40 -1.46 5.01 -13.88
C TYR A 40 -0.75 5.10 -15.23
N ALA A 41 -1.23 5.94 -16.16
CA ALA A 41 -0.63 6.11 -17.48
C ALA A 41 0.87 6.48 -17.41
N GLY A 42 1.69 5.77 -18.19
CA GLY A 42 3.15 5.94 -18.21
C GLY A 42 3.90 5.42 -16.98
N LEU A 43 3.22 4.63 -16.12
CA LEU A 43 3.81 4.02 -14.92
C LEU A 43 3.67 2.50 -14.96
N ASN A 44 4.53 1.83 -14.19
CA ASN A 44 4.33 0.45 -13.76
C ASN A 44 3.95 0.50 -12.27
N PRO A 45 2.66 0.65 -11.91
CA PRO A 45 2.21 0.75 -10.53
C PRO A 45 2.35 -0.60 -9.79
N LEU A 46 2.12 -0.58 -8.49
CA LEU A 46 1.92 -1.83 -7.73
C LEU A 46 0.58 -2.47 -8.13
N VAL A 47 0.43 -3.77 -7.88
CA VAL A 47 -0.86 -4.47 -7.96
C VAL A 47 -1.30 -4.99 -6.60
N GLY A 48 -2.56 -5.42 -6.48
CA GLY A 48 -3.11 -5.97 -5.23
C GLY A 48 -2.25 -7.10 -4.64
N ASP A 49 -1.72 -7.97 -5.50
CA ASP A 49 -0.86 -9.09 -5.11
C ASP A 49 0.46 -8.64 -4.46
N ASP A 50 1.01 -7.49 -4.85
CA ASP A 50 2.24 -6.97 -4.24
C ASP A 50 1.98 -6.58 -2.78
N ILE A 51 0.83 -5.93 -2.52
CA ILE A 51 0.43 -5.56 -1.16
C ILE A 51 0.06 -6.80 -0.34
N ALA A 52 -0.61 -7.77 -0.95
CA ALA A 52 -0.93 -9.04 -0.28
C ALA A 52 0.34 -9.79 0.17
N LYS A 53 1.40 -9.79 -0.65
CA LYS A 53 2.71 -10.37 -0.26
C LYS A 53 3.34 -9.63 0.91
N VAL A 54 3.25 -8.30 0.94
CA VAL A 54 3.74 -7.50 2.08
C VAL A 54 2.97 -7.82 3.35
N ILE A 55 1.63 -7.89 3.28
CA ILE A 55 0.79 -8.30 4.42
C ILE A 55 1.19 -9.70 4.90
N SER A 56 1.35 -10.65 3.96
CA SER A 56 1.80 -12.01 4.26
C SER A 56 3.14 -12.02 4.99
N TYR A 57 4.11 -11.21 4.55
CA TYR A 57 5.39 -11.06 5.24
C TYR A 57 5.22 -10.54 6.67
N VAL A 58 4.39 -9.51 6.86
CA VAL A 58 4.14 -8.89 8.18
C VAL A 58 3.48 -9.88 9.16
N ILE A 59 2.44 -10.61 8.72
CA ILE A 59 1.72 -11.53 9.61
C ILE A 59 2.53 -12.79 9.94
N ASN A 60 3.47 -13.19 9.08
CA ASN A 60 4.34 -14.35 9.28
C ASN A 60 5.63 -14.02 10.07
N CYS A 61 5.81 -12.77 10.51
CA CYS A 61 6.94 -12.42 11.37
C CYS A 61 6.86 -13.14 12.74
N PRO A 62 8.01 -13.48 13.35
CA PRO A 62 8.05 -14.12 14.67
C PRO A 62 7.24 -13.37 15.74
N GLU A 63 6.87 -14.06 16.82
CA GLU A 63 5.96 -13.48 17.82
C GLU A 63 6.49 -12.22 18.51
N ASN A 64 7.81 -12.15 18.70
CA ASN A 64 8.49 -11.01 19.29
C ASN A 64 8.76 -9.86 18.28
N VAL A 65 8.36 -9.99 17.02
CA VAL A 65 8.61 -8.99 15.97
C VAL A 65 7.29 -8.32 15.58
N ASN A 66 7.24 -6.99 15.74
CA ASN A 66 6.13 -6.16 15.27
C ASN A 66 6.64 -5.15 14.23
N ILE A 67 6.32 -5.39 12.95
CA ILE A 67 6.52 -4.38 11.90
C ILE A 67 5.45 -3.32 12.09
N SER A 68 5.81 -2.23 12.77
CA SER A 68 4.85 -1.23 13.23
C SER A 68 4.27 -0.40 12.10
N ASP A 69 5.10 -0.02 11.13
CA ASP A 69 4.74 0.79 9.97
C ASP A 69 5.56 0.34 8.75
N ILE A 70 4.94 0.23 7.58
CA ILE A 70 5.64 0.01 6.32
C ILE A 70 5.05 0.89 5.22
N THR A 71 5.92 1.52 4.45
CA THR A 71 5.55 2.30 3.26
C THR A 71 6.02 1.55 2.03
N VAL A 72 5.10 1.28 1.10
CA VAL A 72 5.36 0.48 -0.10
C VAL A 72 5.01 1.32 -1.32
N LEU A 73 6.00 1.67 -2.13
CA LEU A 73 5.82 2.48 -3.33
C LEU A 73 6.22 1.67 -4.57
N ALA A 74 5.59 1.97 -5.70
CA ALA A 74 6.11 1.52 -6.99
C ALA A 74 7.53 2.07 -7.20
N LYS A 75 8.40 1.35 -7.91
CA LYS A 75 9.77 1.79 -8.17
C LYS A 75 9.84 3.17 -8.85
N SER A 76 8.83 3.50 -9.68
CA SER A 76 8.68 4.80 -10.34
C SER A 76 8.09 5.89 -9.45
N GLN A 77 7.87 5.65 -8.16
CA GLN A 77 7.26 6.58 -7.23
C GLN A 77 8.17 6.80 -6.01
N ALA A 78 8.48 8.06 -5.71
CA ALA A 78 9.28 8.43 -4.54
C ALA A 78 8.45 9.15 -3.45
N SER A 79 7.31 9.72 -3.81
CA SER A 79 6.36 10.34 -2.88
C SER A 79 4.96 10.40 -3.48
N SER A 80 4.02 11.09 -2.82
CA SER A 80 2.69 11.37 -3.39
C SER A 80 2.73 12.24 -4.64
N THR A 81 3.79 13.02 -4.85
CA THR A 81 3.91 14.02 -5.94
C THR A 81 5.11 13.78 -6.85
N VAL A 82 6.09 12.98 -6.43
CA VAL A 82 7.30 12.70 -7.21
C VAL A 82 7.16 11.34 -7.89
N LEU A 83 6.92 11.39 -9.21
CA LEU A 83 6.70 10.23 -10.08
C LEU A 83 7.64 10.29 -11.28
N ASN A 84 8.20 9.14 -11.65
CA ASN A 84 8.98 8.95 -12.87
C ASN A 84 8.08 8.28 -13.93
N ARG A 85 7.40 9.10 -14.74
CA ARG A 85 6.57 8.65 -15.87
C ARG A 85 7.43 8.51 -17.13
N LYS A 86 7.24 7.42 -17.87
CA LYS A 86 7.82 7.22 -19.20
C LYS A 86 6.86 7.61 -20.31
#